data_AF-A0A7Y8H564-F1
#
_entry.id   AF-A0A7Y8H564-F1
#
_cell.length_a   1.000
_cell.length_b   1.000
_cell.length_c   1.000
_cell.angle_alpha   90.00
_cell.angle_beta   90.00
_cell.angle_gamma   90.00
#
_symmetry.space_group_name_H-M   'P 1'
#
loop_
_entity.id
_entity.type
_entity.pdbx_description
1 polymer ?
#
loop_
_entity_poly.entity_id
_entity_poly.type
_entity_poly.pdbx_seq_one_letter_code
_entity_poly.pdbx_strand_id
1 'polypeptide(L)'
;MKIVFILIVIIHALIHLLGFLKAYQLAEINQLTQNISRPMGILWLIALILFLIAAIQFISNHDLWWITALAAIILSQVLIILFWQDAKFGTIPNIIILLVTIVSFADWSFNLDVKNEIAEMLAQNSIDKKEIFTEEKIINLPPIVQKWLRNSGAVGKEMIHTVRLKQKGQMKMKPEQEKLYEANAVQYFTVYNPAFIWKVK
;
A
#
# COMPACT_ATOMS: atom_id res chain seq x y z
N MET A 1 4.45 2.16 -16.92
CA MET A 1 3.49 3.07 -16.24
C MET A 1 4.12 3.80 -15.05
N LYS A 2 4.80 3.13 -14.11
CA LYS A 2 5.43 3.77 -12.93
C LYS A 2 6.34 4.97 -13.28
N ILE A 3 7.21 4.82 -14.29
CA ILE A 3 8.13 5.89 -14.73
C ILE A 3 7.36 7.11 -15.27
N VAL A 4 6.34 6.89 -16.10
CA VAL A 4 5.52 7.98 -16.67
C VAL A 4 4.82 8.77 -15.56
N PHE A 5 4.26 8.08 -14.56
CA PHE A 5 3.65 8.73 -13.41
C PHE A 5 4.67 9.57 -12.62
N ILE A 6 5.86 9.03 -12.35
CA ILE A 6 6.94 9.77 -11.67
C ILE A 6 7.31 11.03 -12.46
N LEU A 7 7.44 10.92 -13.78
CA LEU A 7 7.73 12.08 -14.63
C LEU A 7 6.62 13.13 -14.54
N ILE A 8 5.34 12.74 -14.54
CA ILE A 8 4.22 13.68 -14.36
C ILE A 8 4.33 14.41 -13.01
N VAL A 9 4.59 13.69 -11.92
CA VAL A 9 4.73 14.29 -10.58
C VAL A 9 5.92 15.25 -10.54
N ILE A 10 7.09 14.85 -11.06
CA ILE A 10 8.30 15.68 -11.02
C ILE A 10 8.15 16.92 -11.91
N ILE A 11 7.63 16.79 -13.13
CA ILE A 11 7.41 17.92 -14.03
C ILE A 11 6.41 18.89 -13.39
N HIS A 12 5.31 18.39 -12.84
CA HIS A 12 4.33 19.22 -12.15
C HIS A 12 4.92 19.92 -10.93
N ALA A 13 5.75 19.23 -10.14
CA ALA A 13 6.48 19.83 -9.03
C ALA A 13 7.36 20.99 -9.52
N LEU A 14 8.16 20.77 -10.57
CA LEU A 14 9.04 21.79 -11.14
C LEU A 14 8.29 23.01 -11.70
N ILE A 15 7.07 22.84 -12.21
CA ILE A 15 6.23 23.97 -12.61
C ILE A 15 5.92 24.88 -11.41
N HIS A 16 5.75 24.32 -10.21
CA HIS A 16 5.52 25.13 -9.01
C HIS A 16 6.72 26.01 -8.63
N LEU A 17 7.94 25.66 -9.05
CA LEU A 17 9.13 26.50 -8.84
C LEU A 17 8.97 27.89 -9.49
N LEU A 18 8.25 27.97 -10.62
CA LEU A 18 8.07 29.23 -11.36
C LEU A 18 7.37 30.30 -10.52
N GLY A 19 6.37 29.91 -9.71
CA GLY A 19 5.66 30.84 -8.83
C GLY A 19 6.54 31.42 -7.73
N PHE A 20 7.46 30.62 -7.18
CA PHE A 20 8.45 31.09 -6.22
C PHE A 20 9.45 32.06 -6.86
N LEU A 21 10.02 31.69 -8.01
CA LEU A 21 10.98 32.55 -8.73
C LEU A 21 10.37 33.90 -9.11
N LYS A 22 9.10 33.91 -9.56
CA LYS A 22 8.35 35.13 -9.87
C LYS A 22 8.13 36.02 -8.64
N ALA A 23 7.68 35.44 -7.52
CA ALA A 23 7.37 36.18 -6.29
C ALA A 23 8.60 36.88 -5.67
N TYR A 24 9.78 36.31 -5.86
CA TYR A 24 11.05 36.84 -5.36
C TYR A 24 11.85 37.59 -6.43
N GLN A 25 11.29 37.79 -7.62
CA GLN A 25 11.93 38.51 -8.75
C GLN A 25 13.31 37.92 -9.13
N LEU A 26 13.47 36.60 -8.99
CA LEU A 26 14.71 35.89 -9.30
C LEU A 26 14.84 35.58 -10.80
N ALA A 27 13.71 35.59 -11.53
CA ALA A 27 13.66 35.42 -12.98
C ALA A 27 12.40 36.08 -13.55
N GLU A 28 12.47 36.56 -14.79
CA GLU A 28 11.30 37.03 -15.54
C GLU A 28 10.49 35.85 -16.07
N ILE A 29 9.37 35.54 -15.40
CA ILE A 29 8.44 34.50 -15.84
C ILE A 29 7.26 35.15 -16.56
N ASN A 30 7.28 35.10 -17.89
CA ASN A 30 6.27 35.71 -18.77
C ASN A 30 4.94 34.93 -18.80
N GLN A 31 4.97 33.64 -18.45
CA GLN A 31 3.78 32.78 -18.37
C GLN A 31 2.93 33.06 -17.13
N LEU A 32 3.49 33.72 -16.10
CA LEU A 32 2.80 34.13 -14.88
C LEU A 32 2.58 35.64 -14.94
N THR A 33 1.42 36.05 -15.44
CA THR A 33 1.07 37.46 -15.65
C THR A 33 0.55 38.13 -14.38
N GLN A 34 -0.10 37.36 -13.49
CA GLN A 34 -0.60 37.86 -12.22
C GLN A 34 0.54 38.15 -11.23
N ASN A 35 0.35 39.16 -10.38
CA ASN A 35 1.29 39.48 -9.32
C ASN A 35 1.23 38.41 -8.22
N ILE A 36 2.38 37.80 -7.91
CA ILE A 36 2.51 36.82 -6.84
C ILE A 36 3.24 37.48 -5.67
N SER A 37 2.58 37.59 -4.52
CA SER A 37 3.20 38.13 -3.31
C SER A 37 4.24 37.14 -2.74
N ARG A 38 5.21 37.64 -1.95
CA ARG A 38 6.24 36.80 -1.33
C ARG A 38 5.67 35.64 -0.49
N PRO A 39 4.65 35.83 0.38
CA PRO A 39 4.03 34.72 1.10
C PRO A 39 3.41 33.67 0.17
N MET A 40 2.77 34.10 -0.93
CA MET A 40 2.25 33.16 -1.92
C MET A 40 3.38 32.38 -2.58
N GLY A 41 4.49 33.04 -2.94
CA GLY A 41 5.68 32.37 -3.46
C GLY A 41 6.21 31.26 -2.54
N ILE A 42 6.15 31.45 -1.22
CA ILE A 42 6.50 30.40 -0.26
C ILE A 42 5.54 29.20 -0.37
N LEU A 43 4.22 29.43 -0.52
CA LEU A 43 3.26 28.34 -0.74
C LEU A 43 3.54 27.57 -2.03
N TRP A 44 3.92 28.25 -3.12
CA TRP A 44 4.38 27.62 -4.35
C TRP A 44 5.63 26.72 -4.11
N LEU A 45 6.59 27.21 -3.32
CA LEU A 45 7.77 26.42 -2.94
C LEU A 45 7.41 25.20 -2.07
N ILE A 46 6.47 25.36 -1.14
CA ILE A 46 5.97 24.24 -0.31
C ILE A 46 5.29 23.18 -1.20
N ALA A 47 4.50 23.59 -2.20
CA ALA A 47 3.88 22.66 -3.15
C ALA A 47 4.94 21.86 -3.94
N LEU A 48 5.99 22.52 -4.43
CA LEU A 48 7.16 21.86 -5.05
C LEU A 48 7.75 20.80 -4.12
N ILE A 49 8.07 21.17 -2.88
CA ILE A 49 8.69 20.28 -1.90
C ILE A 49 7.79 19.08 -1.60
N LEU A 50 6.50 19.31 -1.37
CA LEU A 50 5.54 18.23 -1.08
C LEU A 50 5.44 17.23 -2.24
N PHE A 51 5.38 17.70 -3.49
CA PHE A 51 5.36 16.78 -4.64
C PHE A 51 6.68 16.01 -4.79
N LEU A 52 7.83 16.65 -4.54
CA LEU A 52 9.12 15.95 -4.57
C LEU A 52 9.22 14.89 -3.47
N ILE A 53 8.78 15.20 -2.25
CA ILE A 53 8.72 14.22 -1.15
C ILE A 53 7.77 13.08 -1.52
N ALA A 54 6.59 13.38 -2.06
CA ALA A 54 5.64 12.36 -2.52
C ALA A 54 6.24 11.47 -3.61
N ALA A 55 7.00 12.04 -4.57
CA ALA A 55 7.69 11.28 -5.60
C ALA A 55 8.77 10.35 -5.01
N ILE A 56 9.58 10.84 -4.07
CA ILE A 56 10.61 10.03 -3.39
C ILE A 56 9.99 8.89 -2.58
N GLN A 57 8.91 9.17 -1.85
CA GLN A 57 8.15 8.16 -1.10
C GLN A 57 7.56 7.09 -2.03
N PHE A 58 7.00 7.50 -3.17
CA PHE A 58 6.47 6.59 -4.18
C PHE A 58 7.56 5.72 -4.85
N ILE A 59 8.73 6.29 -5.13
CA ILE A 59 9.89 5.55 -5.66
C ILE A 59 10.36 4.50 -4.64
N SER A 60 10.41 4.88 -3.36
CA SER A 60 10.81 4.03 -2.24
C SER A 60 9.75 3.01 -1.82
N ASN A 61 8.58 2.98 -2.47
CA ASN A 61 7.42 2.15 -2.10
C ASN A 61 6.97 2.35 -0.63
N HIS A 62 6.96 3.60 -0.17
CA HIS A 62 6.49 3.93 1.18
C HIS A 62 4.95 3.96 1.21
N ASP A 63 4.33 3.14 2.07
CA ASP A 63 2.87 2.92 2.09
C ASP A 63 2.04 4.19 2.33
N LEU A 64 2.60 5.21 3.00
CA LEU A 64 1.90 6.45 3.34
C LEU A 64 2.11 7.59 2.34
N TRP A 65 2.71 7.33 1.17
CA TRP A 65 2.99 8.39 0.18
C TRP A 65 1.73 9.14 -0.28
N TRP A 66 0.58 8.46 -0.26
CA TRP A 66 -0.72 9.01 -0.64
C TRP A 66 -1.13 10.20 0.24
N ILE A 67 -0.71 10.23 1.51
CA ILE A 67 -1.01 11.35 2.44
C ILE A 67 -0.27 12.61 1.98
N THR A 68 1.03 12.48 1.72
CA THR A 68 1.85 13.61 1.25
C THR A 68 1.40 14.08 -0.13
N ALA A 69 1.06 13.16 -1.04
CA ALA A 69 0.51 13.50 -2.35
C ALA A 69 -0.83 14.24 -2.24
N LEU A 70 -1.74 13.80 -1.36
CA LEU A 70 -3.02 14.46 -1.13
C LEU A 70 -2.84 15.89 -0.61
N ALA A 71 -1.94 16.09 0.36
CA ALA A 71 -1.60 17.43 0.85
C ALA A 71 -1.03 18.33 -0.26
N ALA A 72 -0.14 17.78 -1.10
CA ALA A 72 0.43 18.48 -2.26
C ALA A 72 -0.66 18.89 -3.27
N ILE A 73 -1.58 17.98 -3.61
CA ILE A 73 -2.68 18.23 -4.53
C ILE A 73 -3.61 19.33 -3.99
N ILE A 74 -3.99 19.26 -2.72
CA ILE A 74 -4.87 20.27 -2.11
C ILE A 74 -4.22 21.65 -2.18
N LEU A 75 -2.96 21.77 -1.75
CA LEU A 75 -2.23 23.05 -1.81
C LEU A 75 -2.07 23.53 -3.25
N SER A 76 -1.68 22.64 -4.16
CA SER A 76 -1.53 22.95 -5.58
C SER A 76 -2.85 23.42 -6.18
N GLN A 77 -3.97 22.79 -5.84
CA GLN A 77 -5.27 23.14 -6.40
C GLN A 77 -5.76 24.49 -5.87
N VAL A 78 -5.50 24.80 -4.60
CA VAL A 78 -5.74 26.14 -4.04
C VAL A 78 -4.95 27.20 -4.80
N LEU A 79 -3.65 26.98 -5.05
CA LEU A 79 -2.82 27.90 -5.84
C LEU A 79 -3.34 28.05 -7.27
N ILE A 80 -3.73 26.96 -7.93
CA ILE A 80 -4.29 27.02 -9.28
C ILE A 80 -5.59 27.84 -9.33
N ILE A 81 -6.47 27.70 -8.33
CA ILE A 81 -7.71 28.48 -8.25
C ILE A 81 -7.40 29.97 -8.05
N LEU A 82 -6.46 30.30 -7.15
CA LEU A 82 -6.05 31.68 -6.90
C LEU A 82 -5.39 32.34 -8.12
N PHE A 83 -4.66 31.57 -8.92
CA PHE A 83 -3.93 32.05 -10.10
C PHE A 83 -4.51 31.48 -11.41
N TRP A 84 -5.84 31.32 -11.49
CA TRP A 84 -6.53 30.56 -12.55
C TRP A 84 -6.13 30.91 -13.98
N GLN A 85 -6.02 32.20 -14.31
CA GLN A 85 -5.72 32.64 -15.67
C GLN A 85 -4.37 32.12 -16.17
N ASP A 86 -3.38 32.06 -15.29
CA ASP A 86 -2.03 31.59 -15.63
C ASP A 86 -1.87 30.07 -15.40
N ALA A 87 -2.60 29.48 -14.45
CA ALA A 87 -2.29 28.16 -13.90
C ALA A 87 -3.32 27.05 -14.15
N LYS A 88 -4.49 27.31 -14.76
CA LYS A 88 -5.60 26.33 -14.92
C LYS A 88 -5.19 24.97 -15.49
N PHE A 89 -4.20 24.92 -16.38
CA PHE A 89 -3.74 23.65 -16.95
C PHE A 89 -3.03 22.74 -15.93
N GLY A 90 -2.57 23.29 -14.81
CA GLY A 90 -2.04 22.52 -13.68
C GLY A 90 -3.10 21.63 -13.00
N THR A 91 -4.39 21.83 -13.27
CA THR A 91 -5.44 20.92 -12.76
C THR A 91 -5.38 19.55 -13.44
N ILE A 92 -4.88 19.45 -14.69
CA ILE A 92 -4.76 18.18 -15.41
C ILE A 92 -3.81 17.21 -14.68
N PRO A 93 -2.55 17.55 -14.39
CA PRO A 93 -1.68 16.68 -13.61
C PRO A 93 -2.22 16.43 -12.18
N ASN A 94 -2.87 17.41 -11.54
CA ASN A 94 -3.51 17.16 -10.24
C ASN A 94 -4.56 16.04 -10.28
N ILE A 95 -5.41 16.01 -11.33
CA ILE A 95 -6.40 14.93 -11.49
C ILE A 95 -5.71 13.58 -11.68
N ILE A 96 -4.66 13.51 -12.50
CA ILE A 96 -3.92 12.28 -12.74
C ILE A 96 -3.29 11.77 -11.43
N ILE A 97 -2.65 12.67 -10.67
CA ILE A 97 -2.04 12.33 -9.38
C ILE A 97 -3.10 11.90 -8.39
N LEU A 98 -4.24 12.60 -8.31
CA LEU A 98 -5.35 12.26 -7.44
C LEU A 98 -5.89 10.85 -7.68
N LEU A 99 -6.06 10.45 -8.95
CA LEU A 99 -6.55 9.09 -9.26
C LEU A 99 -5.60 8.00 -8.73
N VAL A 100 -4.29 8.18 -8.91
CA VAL A 100 -3.28 7.23 -8.40
C VAL A 100 -3.22 7.27 -6.87
N THR A 101 -3.37 8.45 -6.27
CA THR A 101 -3.46 8.63 -4.82
C THR A 101 -4.68 7.91 -4.22
N ILE A 102 -5.86 7.99 -4.86
CA ILE A 102 -7.08 7.28 -4.41
C ILE A 102 -6.88 5.77 -4.43
N VAL A 103 -6.31 5.23 -5.51
CA VAL A 103 -6.02 3.78 -5.60
C VAL A 103 -5.04 3.36 -4.51
N SER A 104 -4.03 4.18 -4.23
CA SER A 104 -3.04 3.88 -3.18
C SER A 104 -3.62 3.97 -1.77
N PHE A 105 -4.54 4.91 -1.53
CA PHE A 105 -5.31 4.96 -0.29
C PHE A 105 -6.18 3.72 -0.11
N ALA A 106 -6.87 3.28 -1.17
CA ALA A 106 -7.71 2.08 -1.12
C ALA A 106 -6.88 0.82 -0.82
N ASP A 107 -5.72 0.65 -1.46
CA ASP A 107 -4.79 -0.45 -1.16
C ASP A 107 -4.31 -0.40 0.30
N TRP A 108 -3.91 0.77 0.78
CA TRP A 108 -3.51 0.95 2.18
C TRP A 108 -4.64 0.59 3.16
N SER A 109 -5.86 1.07 2.91
CA SER A 109 -7.04 0.77 3.74
C SER A 109 -7.33 -0.72 3.77
N PHE A 110 -7.38 -1.36 2.61
CA PHE A 110 -7.59 -2.80 2.50
C PHE A 110 -6.52 -3.59 3.27
N ASN A 111 -5.26 -3.17 3.15
CA ASN A 111 -4.15 -3.80 3.88
C ASN A 111 -4.25 -3.64 5.39
N LEU A 112 -4.83 -2.53 5.86
CA LEU A 112 -5.12 -2.31 7.28
C LEU A 112 -6.26 -3.21 7.76
N ASP A 113 -7.34 -3.33 6.97
CA ASP A 113 -8.48 -4.20 7.29
C ASP A 113 -8.03 -5.66 7.40
N VAL A 114 -7.28 -6.16 6.42
CA VAL A 114 -6.71 -7.53 6.45
C VAL A 114 -5.84 -7.74 7.69
N LYS A 115 -5.06 -6.72 8.12
CA LYS A 115 -4.24 -6.83 9.32
C LYS A 115 -5.11 -6.94 10.59
N ASN A 116 -6.20 -6.19 10.65
CA ASN A 116 -7.14 -6.23 11.77
C ASN A 116 -7.88 -7.57 11.81
N GLU A 117 -8.38 -8.04 10.68
CA GLU A 117 -9.03 -9.36 10.57
C GLU A 117 -8.09 -10.50 10.99
N ILE A 118 -6.81 -10.45 10.60
CA ILE A 118 -5.80 -11.42 11.07
C ILE A 118 -5.66 -11.35 12.59
N ALA A 119 -5.57 -10.14 13.16
CA ALA A 119 -5.42 -9.97 14.60
C ALA A 119 -6.64 -10.51 15.37
N GLU A 120 -7.85 -10.20 14.91
CA GLU A 120 -9.10 -10.69 15.50
C GLU A 120 -9.22 -12.21 15.41
N MET A 121 -8.96 -12.79 14.24
CA MET A 121 -8.98 -14.24 14.02
C MET A 121 -8.00 -14.97 14.95
N LEU A 122 -6.80 -14.42 15.15
CA LEU A 122 -5.79 -15.01 16.03
C LEU A 122 -6.13 -14.80 17.51
N ALA A 123 -6.69 -13.64 17.89
CA ALA A 123 -7.09 -13.34 19.26
C ALA A 123 -8.25 -14.21 19.74
N GLN A 124 -9.24 -14.51 18.89
CA GLN A 124 -10.34 -15.42 19.21
C GLN A 124 -9.87 -16.87 19.45
N ASN A 125 -8.65 -17.20 19.02
CA ASN A 125 -8.02 -18.51 19.22
C ASN A 125 -6.97 -18.49 20.34
N SER A 126 -7.00 -17.50 21.26
CA SER A 126 -6.25 -17.54 22.51
C SER A 126 -6.85 -18.61 23.46
N ILE A 127 -6.70 -19.87 23.08
CA ILE A 127 -7.07 -20.98 23.93
C ILE A 127 -5.91 -21.16 24.91
N ASP A 128 -6.17 -20.81 26.16
CA ASP A 128 -5.31 -20.94 27.34
C ASP A 128 -5.02 -22.41 27.73
N LYS A 129 -5.22 -23.36 26.79
CA LYS A 129 -4.97 -24.77 27.01
C LYS A 129 -3.76 -25.17 26.18
N LYS A 130 -2.62 -25.31 26.86
CA LYS A 130 -1.50 -26.16 26.43
C LYS A 130 -1.93 -27.62 26.41
N GLU A 131 -2.98 -27.91 25.65
CA GLU A 131 -3.51 -29.25 25.52
C GLU A 131 -2.49 -30.08 24.73
N ILE A 132 -2.01 -31.14 25.36
CA ILE A 132 -1.10 -32.07 24.71
C ILE A 132 -1.92 -33.05 23.86
N PHE A 133 -1.44 -33.34 22.65
CA PHE A 133 -2.00 -34.36 21.79
C PHE A 133 -1.60 -35.76 22.32
N THR A 134 -2.44 -36.34 23.18
CA THR A 134 -2.14 -37.59 23.88
C THR A 134 -2.43 -38.84 23.04
N GLU A 135 -1.87 -39.97 23.48
CA GLU A 135 -2.11 -41.30 22.88
C GLU A 135 -3.60 -41.70 22.93
N GLU A 136 -4.30 -41.28 23.99
CA GLU A 136 -5.74 -41.54 24.17
C GLU A 136 -6.58 -40.91 23.05
N LYS A 137 -6.15 -39.78 22.48
CA LYS A 137 -6.85 -39.10 21.39
C LYS A 137 -6.78 -39.87 20.07
N ILE A 138 -5.83 -40.79 19.91
CA ILE A 138 -5.65 -41.54 18.66
C ILE A 138 -6.17 -42.98 18.74
N ILE A 139 -6.53 -43.49 19.92
CA ILE A 139 -6.88 -44.91 20.12
C ILE A 139 -8.06 -45.37 19.26
N ASN A 140 -9.01 -44.48 18.99
CA ASN A 140 -10.21 -44.75 18.20
C ASN A 140 -10.03 -44.48 16.70
N LEU A 141 -8.86 -43.99 16.26
CA LEU A 141 -8.58 -43.74 14.85
C LEU A 141 -8.18 -45.03 14.12
N PRO A 142 -8.36 -45.13 12.79
CA PRO A 142 -7.91 -46.29 12.03
C PRO A 142 -6.42 -46.59 12.23
N PRO A 143 -5.99 -47.88 12.23
CA PRO A 143 -4.60 -48.25 12.54
C PRO A 143 -3.55 -47.51 11.70
N ILE A 144 -3.85 -47.24 10.42
CA ILE A 144 -2.95 -46.51 9.52
C ILE A 144 -2.77 -45.04 9.92
N VAL A 145 -3.82 -44.40 10.43
CA VAL A 145 -3.80 -43.01 10.91
C VAL A 145 -3.01 -42.93 12.22
N GLN A 146 -3.22 -43.88 13.13
CA GLN A 146 -2.44 -43.96 14.37
C GLN A 146 -0.94 -44.11 14.08
N LYS A 147 -0.58 -45.02 13.17
CA LYS A 147 0.82 -45.23 12.75
C LYS A 147 1.42 -43.96 12.16
N TRP A 148 0.67 -43.23 11.32
CA TRP A 148 1.13 -41.98 10.75
C TRP A 148 1.37 -40.89 11.82
N LEU A 149 0.44 -40.70 12.76
CA LEU A 149 0.54 -39.68 13.82
C LEU A 149 1.71 -39.95 14.79
N ARG A 150 1.99 -41.23 15.10
CA ARG A 150 3.16 -41.62 15.89
C ARG A 150 4.45 -41.32 15.11
N ASN A 151 4.51 -41.74 13.85
CA ASN A 151 5.71 -41.56 13.02
C ASN A 151 5.98 -40.09 12.65
N SER A 152 4.95 -39.26 12.56
CA SER A 152 5.10 -37.81 12.32
C SER A 152 5.58 -37.06 13.57
N GLY A 153 5.61 -37.71 14.73
CA GLY A 153 5.99 -37.09 16.01
C GLY A 153 4.95 -36.12 16.57
N ALA A 154 3.69 -36.23 16.12
CA ALA A 154 2.61 -35.36 16.57
C ALA A 154 2.16 -35.70 18.00
N VAL A 155 2.18 -36.99 18.36
CA VAL A 155 1.80 -37.45 19.71
C VAL A 155 2.80 -36.93 20.74
N GLY A 156 2.28 -36.43 21.86
CA GLY A 156 3.07 -35.83 22.94
C GLY A 156 3.48 -34.37 22.69
N LYS A 157 3.01 -33.74 21.60
CA LYS A 157 3.22 -32.31 21.32
C LYS A 157 1.99 -31.50 21.68
N GLU A 158 2.17 -30.20 21.89
CA GLU A 158 1.06 -29.25 22.04
C GLU A 158 0.20 -29.24 20.78
N MET A 159 -1.12 -29.16 20.96
CA MET A 159 -2.07 -29.03 19.86
C MET A 159 -1.81 -27.76 19.06
N ILE A 160 -1.93 -27.86 17.73
CA ILE A 160 -1.77 -26.71 16.83
C ILE A 160 -3.10 -25.98 16.77
N HIS A 161 -3.09 -24.68 17.10
CA HIS A 161 -4.29 -23.84 17.09
C HIS A 161 -4.32 -22.86 15.92
N THR A 162 -3.15 -22.36 15.53
CA THR A 162 -2.98 -21.37 14.47
C THR A 162 -1.81 -21.75 13.58
N VAL A 163 -1.90 -21.41 12.30
CA VAL A 163 -0.87 -21.70 11.30
C VAL A 163 -0.64 -20.48 10.43
N ARG A 164 0.63 -20.21 10.14
CA ARG A 164 1.06 -19.22 9.15
C ARG A 164 1.85 -19.91 8.05
N LEU A 165 1.37 -19.80 6.82
CA LEU A 165 2.06 -20.30 5.64
C LEU A 165 2.62 -19.14 4.81
N LYS A 166 3.85 -19.30 4.31
CA LYS A 166 4.41 -18.47 3.24
C LYS A 166 4.50 -19.33 1.99
N GLN A 167 3.85 -18.89 0.93
CA GLN A 167 3.75 -19.63 -0.32
C GLN A 167 4.46 -18.85 -1.41
N LYS A 168 5.24 -19.56 -2.22
CA LYS A 168 5.84 -19.06 -3.47
C LYS A 168 5.54 -20.07 -4.56
N GLY A 169 5.08 -19.60 -5.70
CA GLY A 169 4.75 -20.46 -6.83
C GLY A 169 4.66 -19.69 -8.13
N GLN A 170 4.32 -20.40 -9.19
CA GLN A 170 4.08 -19.86 -10.51
C GLN A 170 2.65 -20.17 -10.92
N MET A 171 1.95 -19.19 -11.48
CA MET A 171 0.55 -19.35 -11.88
C MET A 171 0.26 -18.80 -13.28
N LYS A 172 -0.65 -19.46 -14.00
CA LYS A 172 -1.29 -18.92 -15.19
C LYS A 172 -2.61 -18.28 -14.78
N MET A 173 -2.90 -17.07 -15.28
CA MET A 173 -4.19 -16.42 -15.05
C MET A 173 -5.21 -16.78 -16.15
N LYS A 174 -4.74 -17.37 -17.27
CA LYS A 174 -5.55 -17.81 -18.41
C LYS A 174 -4.97 -19.11 -18.98
N PRO A 175 -5.79 -20.04 -19.51
CA PRO A 175 -5.31 -21.31 -20.04
C PRO A 175 -4.23 -21.15 -21.12
N GLU A 176 -4.39 -20.17 -22.01
CA GLU A 176 -3.55 -19.93 -23.19
C GLU A 176 -2.24 -19.20 -22.86
N GLN A 177 -2.05 -18.79 -21.61
CA GLN A 177 -0.90 -17.99 -21.20
C GLN A 177 0.39 -18.82 -21.23
N GLU A 178 1.36 -18.43 -22.06
CA GLU A 178 2.66 -19.09 -22.14
C GLU A 178 3.57 -18.72 -20.96
N LYS A 179 3.65 -17.42 -20.65
CA LYS A 179 4.52 -16.90 -19.58
C LYS A 179 3.84 -17.02 -18.22
N LEU A 180 4.43 -17.74 -17.28
CA LEU A 180 3.93 -17.83 -15.90
C LEU A 180 4.15 -16.53 -15.12
N TYR A 181 3.23 -16.20 -14.22
CA TYR A 181 3.43 -15.15 -13.22
C TYR A 181 4.02 -15.75 -11.94
N GLU A 182 5.02 -15.09 -11.37
CA GLU A 182 5.46 -15.36 -10.00
C GLU A 182 4.37 -14.92 -9.03
N ALA A 183 3.99 -15.79 -8.11
CA ALA A 183 3.00 -15.53 -7.08
C ALA A 183 3.62 -15.77 -5.71
N ASN A 184 3.50 -14.79 -4.83
CA ASN A 184 3.84 -14.92 -3.43
C ASN A 184 2.58 -14.67 -2.60
N ALA A 185 2.33 -15.51 -1.59
CA ALA A 185 1.19 -15.34 -0.72
C ALA A 185 1.55 -15.66 0.73
N VAL A 186 0.78 -15.06 1.65
CA VAL A 186 0.80 -15.40 3.05
C VAL A 186 -0.60 -15.84 3.45
N GLN A 187 -0.69 -17.00 4.11
CA GLN A 187 -1.94 -17.51 4.65
C GLN A 187 -1.85 -17.60 6.16
N TYR A 188 -2.92 -17.19 6.83
CA TYR A 188 -3.16 -17.45 8.24
C TYR A 188 -4.41 -18.31 8.35
N PHE A 189 -4.41 -19.35 9.18
CA PHE A 189 -5.63 -20.09 9.48
C PHE A 189 -5.64 -20.65 10.89
N THR A 190 -6.82 -20.95 11.38
CA THR A 190 -7.10 -21.49 12.71
C THR A 190 -7.71 -22.89 12.59
N VAL A 191 -7.36 -23.78 13.51
CA VAL A 191 -7.69 -25.22 13.40
C VAL A 191 -8.99 -25.57 14.14
N TYR A 192 -9.23 -24.96 15.31
CA TYR A 192 -10.37 -25.31 16.17
C TYR A 192 -11.65 -24.57 15.81
N ASN A 193 -11.57 -23.24 15.67
CA ASN A 193 -12.62 -22.40 15.12
C ASN A 193 -12.18 -22.05 13.70
N PRO A 194 -12.60 -22.80 12.66
CA PRO A 194 -11.97 -22.71 11.34
C PRO A 194 -12.22 -21.35 10.70
N ALA A 195 -11.13 -20.63 10.42
CA ALA A 195 -11.10 -19.40 9.66
C ALA A 195 -9.76 -19.34 8.91
N PHE A 196 -9.73 -18.67 7.76
CA PHE A 196 -8.49 -18.43 7.06
C PHE A 196 -8.49 -17.08 6.35
N ILE A 197 -7.32 -16.47 6.28
CA ILE A 197 -7.06 -15.25 5.52
C ILE A 197 -5.89 -15.55 4.60
N TRP A 198 -6.11 -15.37 3.29
CA TRP A 198 -5.11 -15.57 2.26
C TRP A 198 -4.84 -14.25 1.53
N LYS A 199 -3.59 -13.78 1.60
CA LYS A 199 -3.19 -12.50 1.02
C LYS A 199 -2.07 -12.71 0.01
N VAL A 200 -2.31 -12.27 -1.23
CA VAL A 200 -1.27 -12.18 -2.27
C VAL A 200 -0.38 -10.96 -2.00
N LYS A 201 0.92 -11.10 -2.28
CA LYS A 201 1.94 -10.05 -2.17
C LYS A 201 2.41 -9.54 -3.51
#